data_AF-A0A6J4YAZ6-F1
#
_entry.id   AF-A0A6J4YAZ6-F1
#
_cell.length_a   1.000
_cell.length_b   1.000
_cell.length_c   1.000
_cell.angle_alpha   90.00
_cell.angle_beta   90.00
_cell.angle_gamma   90.00
#
_symmetry.space_group_name_H-M   'P 1'
#
loop_
_entity.id
_entity.type
_entity.pdbx_description
1 polymer ?
#
loop_
_entity_poly.entity_id
_entity_poly.type
_entity_poly.pdbx_seq_one_letter_code
_entity_poly.pdbx_strand_id
1 'polypeptide(L)'
;MNSNDQNANNGSYDIGLLFPVLFLVGIGIVMVYSASSAVALQRFGSDYLFLEKQAKFALVGLIGLVVCRNFPYRWYRLLTYPLLALSLVFLIAIQFTDYGFTAGGAARWLRFGGLSFQPSEFARLALVIFLAYSLDKKGDRLKEFKIGFVPHVIVLAVFVFCIIGQPDYGTVVILAALTWLMMFVGGVRCLHLFGTLLLLFLPVAYWLLTSSQYRMSRITGFLNPWQYPAGEGYQIIHSLMAFGTGGLWGAGIGQGYQKLFYLPEPHTDFIFSIIGEEFGLMGVLVIIMLYAWILLKGIRIARNAPDTFGSLVAIGLTAAMGMQICVNMGVTLGLLPTKGLTLPFLSYGGTSLLLNMASVGILLNIGAARRA
;
A
#
# COMPACT_ATOMS: atom_id res chain seq x y z
N MET A 1 25.73 -45.00 -10.06
CA MET A 1 24.98 -44.72 -8.82
C MET A 1 25.72 -43.60 -8.07
N ASN A 2 25.24 -42.37 -8.18
CA ASN A 2 25.57 -41.30 -7.24
C ASN A 2 24.26 -40.52 -7.02
N SER A 3 23.50 -41.01 -6.06
CA SER A 3 22.17 -40.56 -5.65
C SER A 3 22.24 -39.38 -4.67
N ASN A 4 23.15 -38.42 -4.89
CA ASN A 4 23.36 -37.30 -3.98
C ASN A 4 23.02 -35.91 -4.55
N ASP A 5 22.56 -35.81 -5.80
CA ASP A 5 22.16 -34.52 -6.42
C ASP A 5 20.66 -34.23 -6.35
N GLN A 6 19.86 -35.04 -5.65
CA GLN A 6 18.39 -34.89 -5.64
C GLN A 6 17.77 -34.30 -4.36
N ASN A 7 18.55 -33.91 -3.33
CA ASN A 7 17.97 -33.58 -2.01
C ASN A 7 18.34 -32.23 -1.39
N ALA A 8 18.77 -31.22 -2.15
CA ALA A 8 19.07 -29.91 -1.55
C ALA A 8 18.62 -28.72 -2.40
N ASN A 9 17.30 -28.50 -2.56
CA ASN A 9 16.78 -27.13 -2.83
C ASN A 9 15.27 -26.90 -2.63
N ASN A 10 14.54 -27.81 -1.98
CA ASN A 10 13.13 -27.56 -1.63
C ASN A 10 13.03 -26.82 -0.29
N GLY A 11 12.99 -25.48 -0.33
CA GLY A 11 12.45 -24.69 0.78
C GLY A 11 13.24 -23.47 1.29
N SER A 12 14.41 -23.14 0.71
CA SER A 12 15.19 -22.00 1.20
C SER A 12 14.41 -20.68 1.02
N TYR A 13 14.15 -19.96 2.12
CA TYR A 13 13.57 -18.63 2.09
C TYR A 13 14.54 -17.68 1.36
N ASP A 14 14.07 -16.84 0.44
CA ASP A 14 14.93 -15.75 -0.08
C ASP A 14 15.14 -14.76 1.06
N ILE A 15 16.18 -15.02 1.87
CA ILE A 15 16.59 -14.21 3.01
C ILE A 15 16.77 -12.75 2.58
N GLY A 16 17.20 -12.52 1.33
CA GLY A 16 17.37 -11.19 0.78
C GLY A 16 16.07 -10.41 0.59
N LEU A 17 14.90 -11.04 0.55
CA LEU A 17 13.59 -10.35 0.57
C LEU A 17 12.96 -10.40 1.96
N LEU A 18 13.10 -11.51 2.67
CA LEU A 18 12.48 -11.69 3.99
C LEU A 18 13.08 -10.78 5.06
N PHE A 19 14.41 -10.66 5.11
CA PHE A 19 15.09 -9.87 6.14
C PHE A 19 14.68 -8.38 6.11
N PRO A 20 14.74 -7.66 4.97
CA PRO A 20 14.29 -6.27 4.92
C PRO A 20 12.83 -6.08 5.35
N VAL A 21 11.94 -7.01 5.00
CA VAL A 21 10.52 -6.95 5.38
C VAL A 21 10.36 -7.10 6.89
N LEU A 22 10.95 -8.13 7.49
CA LEU A 22 10.85 -8.36 8.93
C LEU A 22 11.53 -7.24 9.73
N PHE A 23 12.64 -6.71 9.21
CA PHE A 23 13.33 -5.58 9.83
C PHE A 23 12.49 -4.31 9.80
N LEU A 24 11.85 -3.99 8.67
CA LEU A 24 10.89 -2.88 8.59
C LEU A 24 9.68 -3.08 9.50
N VAL A 25 9.13 -4.29 9.61
CA VAL A 25 8.04 -4.58 10.57
C VAL A 25 8.51 -4.35 12.01
N GLY A 26 9.73 -4.77 12.36
CA GLY A 26 10.33 -4.53 13.67
C GLY A 26 10.46 -3.04 13.99
N ILE A 27 11.01 -2.26 13.05
CA ILE A 27 11.08 -0.80 13.18
C ILE A 27 9.67 -0.20 13.31
N GLY A 28 8.71 -0.70 12.52
CA GLY A 28 7.32 -0.25 12.53
C GLY A 28 6.67 -0.43 13.90
N ILE A 29 6.85 -1.59 14.53
CA ILE A 29 6.33 -1.86 15.88
C ILE A 29 6.90 -0.87 16.90
N VAL A 30 8.23 -0.63 16.87
CA VAL A 30 8.89 0.33 17.77
C VAL A 30 8.39 1.76 17.52
N MET A 31 8.27 2.16 16.26
CA MET A 31 7.87 3.53 15.89
C MET A 31 6.39 3.79 16.10
N VAL A 32 5.52 2.81 15.88
CA VAL A 32 4.10 2.92 16.24
C VAL A 32 3.95 3.15 17.74
N TYR A 33 4.71 2.44 18.57
CA TYR A 33 4.73 2.70 20.01
C TYR A 33 5.23 4.12 20.32
N SER A 34 6.39 4.51 19.76
CA SER A 34 6.97 5.84 20.00
C SER A 34 6.04 6.98 19.57
N ALA A 35 5.33 6.83 18.45
CA ALA A 35 4.43 7.82 17.86
C ALA A 35 3.04 7.87 18.50
N SER A 36 2.60 6.79 19.17
CA SER A 36 1.25 6.68 19.72
C SER A 36 1.18 6.72 21.25
N SER A 37 2.28 6.47 21.96
CA SER A 37 2.30 6.37 23.43
C SER A 37 1.72 7.60 24.13
N ALA A 38 2.14 8.81 23.74
CA ALA A 38 1.64 10.06 24.32
C ALA A 38 0.14 10.28 24.10
N VAL A 39 -0.37 9.92 22.91
CA VAL A 39 -1.80 10.02 22.57
C VAL A 39 -2.62 8.95 23.27
N ALA A 40 -2.08 7.73 23.38
CA ALA A 40 -2.71 6.58 24.01
C ALA A 40 -2.84 6.75 25.53
N LEU A 41 -1.81 7.29 26.18
CA LEU A 41 -1.83 7.65 27.60
C LEU A 41 -2.97 8.63 27.90
N GLN A 42 -3.05 9.72 27.13
CA GLN A 42 -4.01 10.78 27.37
C GLN A 42 -5.46 10.37 27.05
N ARG A 43 -5.68 9.60 25.97
CA ARG A 43 -7.04 9.24 25.52
C ARG A 43 -7.59 7.95 26.12
N PHE A 44 -6.74 6.97 26.42
CA PHE A 44 -7.17 5.63 26.82
C PHE A 44 -6.57 5.16 28.15
N GLY A 45 -5.70 5.95 28.78
CA GLY A 45 -5.06 5.62 30.07
C GLY A 45 -4.09 4.43 30.00
N SER A 46 -3.72 3.99 28.79
CA SER A 46 -2.79 2.87 28.56
C SER A 46 -1.91 3.15 27.34
N ASP A 47 -0.59 3.14 27.57
CA ASP A 47 0.42 3.51 26.57
C ASP A 47 0.65 2.40 25.54
N TYR A 48 0.15 1.19 25.82
CA TYR A 48 0.47 -0.03 25.08
C TYR A 48 -0.61 -0.46 24.09
N LEU A 49 -1.77 0.20 24.05
CA LEU A 49 -2.94 -0.28 23.31
C LEU A 49 -2.69 -0.38 21.79
N PHE A 50 -2.01 0.59 21.19
CA PHE A 50 -1.67 0.55 19.76
C PHE A 50 -0.53 -0.42 19.46
N LEU A 51 0.45 -0.54 20.38
CA LEU A 51 1.54 -1.51 20.28
C LEU A 51 0.99 -2.94 20.29
N GLU A 52 0.11 -3.28 21.24
CA GLU A 52 -0.48 -4.60 21.36
C GLU A 52 -1.27 -4.98 20.10
N LYS A 53 -2.05 -4.04 19.56
CA LYS A 53 -2.79 -4.24 18.30
C LYS A 53 -1.84 -4.44 17.12
N GLN A 54 -0.83 -3.59 16.96
CA GLN A 54 0.15 -3.71 15.87
C GLN A 54 0.93 -5.02 15.97
N ALA A 55 1.33 -5.45 17.16
CA ALA A 55 2.01 -6.73 17.39
C ALA A 55 1.11 -7.93 17.04
N LYS A 56 -0.17 -7.91 17.42
CA LYS A 56 -1.15 -8.94 17.01
C LYS A 56 -1.31 -8.97 15.48
N PHE A 57 -1.43 -7.82 14.83
CA PHE A 57 -1.51 -7.75 13.36
C PHE A 57 -0.22 -8.18 12.67
N ALA A 58 0.95 -7.90 13.25
CA ALA A 58 2.23 -8.39 12.74
C ALA A 58 2.33 -9.91 12.83
N LEU A 59 1.84 -10.51 13.93
CA LEU A 59 1.77 -11.96 14.09
C LEU A 59 0.82 -12.59 13.06
N VAL A 60 -0.39 -12.04 12.90
CA VAL A 60 -1.35 -12.51 11.89
C VAL A 60 -0.80 -12.31 10.47
N GLY A 61 -0.12 -11.20 10.22
CA GLY A 61 0.56 -10.92 8.96
C GLY A 61 1.70 -11.89 8.66
N LEU A 62 2.46 -12.31 9.68
CA LEU A 62 3.50 -13.33 9.56
C LEU A 62 2.91 -14.69 9.21
N ILE A 63 1.80 -15.06 9.86
CA ILE A 63 1.04 -16.27 9.51
C ILE A 63 0.56 -16.17 8.05
N GLY A 64 -0.01 -15.03 7.65
CA GLY A 64 -0.44 -14.77 6.27
C GLY A 64 0.71 -14.90 5.26
N LEU A 65 1.90 -14.36 5.58
CA LEU A 65 3.10 -14.49 4.75
C LEU A 65 3.50 -15.96 4.57
N VAL A 66 3.55 -16.73 5.66
CA VAL A 66 3.92 -18.16 5.62
C VAL A 66 2.88 -18.98 4.84
N VAL A 67 1.59 -18.72 5.06
CA VAL A 67 0.50 -19.39 4.34
C VAL A 67 0.58 -19.07 2.84
N CYS A 68 0.66 -17.80 2.45
CA CYS A 68 0.73 -17.40 1.04
C CYS A 68 2.03 -17.84 0.36
N ARG A 69 3.13 -17.98 1.11
CA ARG A 69 4.37 -18.57 0.62
C ARG A 69 4.20 -20.05 0.27
N ASN A 70 3.46 -20.81 1.07
CA ASN A 70 3.31 -22.25 0.85
C ASN A 70 2.12 -22.59 -0.06
N PHE A 71 1.21 -21.63 -0.27
CA PHE A 71 0.09 -21.78 -1.19
C PHE A 71 0.56 -21.62 -2.64
N PRO A 72 0.45 -22.65 -3.51
CA PRO A 72 1.01 -22.57 -4.85
C PRO A 72 0.33 -21.46 -5.67
N TYR A 73 1.12 -20.53 -6.21
CA TYR A 73 0.60 -19.32 -6.81
C TYR A 73 -0.36 -19.58 -7.99
N ARG A 74 -0.25 -20.75 -8.64
CA ARG A 74 -1.16 -21.19 -9.70
C ARG A 74 -2.62 -21.27 -9.25
N TRP A 75 -2.88 -21.52 -7.96
CA TRP A 75 -4.24 -21.52 -7.41
C TRP A 75 -4.87 -20.12 -7.40
N TYR A 76 -4.07 -19.05 -7.30
CA TYR A 76 -4.62 -17.69 -7.42
C TYR A 76 -5.29 -17.45 -8.78
N ARG A 77 -4.86 -18.18 -9.82
CA ARG A 77 -5.54 -18.17 -11.14
C ARG A 77 -7.00 -18.61 -11.01
N LEU A 78 -7.26 -19.72 -10.31
CA LEU A 78 -8.61 -20.25 -10.08
C LEU A 78 -9.42 -19.37 -9.13
N LEU A 79 -8.76 -18.78 -8.14
CA LEU A 79 -9.38 -17.91 -7.15
C LEU A 79 -9.63 -16.47 -7.65
N THR A 80 -9.22 -16.12 -8.87
CA THR A 80 -9.35 -14.77 -9.42
C THR A 80 -10.77 -14.20 -9.30
N TYR A 81 -11.76 -14.92 -9.85
CA TYR A 81 -13.16 -14.45 -9.82
C TYR A 81 -13.76 -14.48 -8.40
N PRO A 82 -13.54 -15.53 -7.58
CA PRO A 82 -13.93 -15.50 -6.17
C PRO A 82 -13.35 -14.31 -5.38
N LEU A 83 -12.05 -14.01 -5.54
CA LEU A 83 -11.40 -12.88 -4.85
C LEU A 83 -11.96 -11.54 -5.30
N LEU A 84 -12.20 -11.38 -6.61
CA LEU A 84 -12.82 -10.18 -7.16
C LEU A 84 -14.25 -10.00 -6.63
N ALA A 85 -15.08 -11.05 -6.67
CA ALA A 85 -16.44 -11.01 -6.14
C ALA A 85 -16.44 -10.69 -4.64
N LEU A 86 -15.59 -11.34 -3.86
CA LEU A 86 -15.46 -11.10 -2.42
C LEU A 86 -15.03 -9.66 -2.12
N SER A 87 -14.10 -9.10 -2.91
CA SER A 87 -13.68 -7.71 -2.75
C SER A 87 -14.81 -6.71 -3.05
N LEU A 88 -15.63 -6.98 -4.06
CA LEU A 88 -16.82 -6.18 -4.36
C LEU A 88 -17.84 -6.30 -3.24
N VAL A 89 -18.08 -7.50 -2.71
CA VAL A 89 -18.97 -7.70 -1.56
C VAL A 89 -18.49 -6.88 -0.37
N PHE A 90 -17.20 -6.86 -0.04
CA PHE A 90 -16.71 -6.03 1.06
C PHE A 90 -16.82 -4.52 0.80
N LEU A 91 -16.57 -4.07 -0.43
CA LEU A 91 -16.72 -2.65 -0.83
C LEU A 91 -18.19 -2.18 -0.85
N ILE A 92 -19.12 -3.08 -1.12
CA ILE A 92 -20.55 -2.81 -1.08
C ILE A 92 -21.04 -2.88 0.36
N ALA A 93 -20.68 -3.93 1.10
CA ALA A 93 -21.11 -4.14 2.48
C ALA A 93 -20.81 -2.92 3.36
N ILE A 94 -19.62 -2.34 3.26
CA ILE A 94 -19.27 -1.17 4.06
C ILE A 94 -20.16 0.06 3.83
N GLN A 95 -20.78 0.20 2.64
CA GLN A 95 -21.70 1.31 2.35
C GLN A 95 -23.06 1.14 3.03
N PHE A 96 -23.46 -0.10 3.33
CA PHE A 96 -24.77 -0.43 3.93
C PHE A 96 -24.69 -0.81 5.41
N THR A 97 -23.48 -0.79 5.98
CA THR A 97 -23.27 -1.30 7.34
C THR A 97 -23.11 -0.14 8.31
N ASP A 98 -24.01 -0.02 9.31
CA ASP A 98 -23.91 0.95 10.42
C ASP A 98 -22.66 0.76 11.30
N TYR A 99 -21.97 -0.38 11.15
CA TYR A 99 -20.65 -0.67 11.74
C TYR A 99 -19.47 0.01 11.00
N GLY A 100 -19.74 0.77 9.94
CA GLY A 100 -18.74 1.60 9.27
C GLY A 100 -18.29 2.74 10.18
N PHE A 101 -17.15 2.58 10.86
CA PHE A 101 -16.62 3.65 11.71
C PHE A 101 -16.06 4.78 10.84
N THR A 102 -16.52 6.01 11.11
CA THR A 102 -15.99 7.23 10.49
C THR A 102 -14.67 7.63 11.17
N ALA A 103 -13.54 7.27 10.56
CA ALA A 103 -12.25 7.85 10.90
C ALA A 103 -11.91 8.92 9.86
N GLY A 104 -11.65 10.16 10.29
CA GLY A 104 -11.32 11.26 9.37
C GLY A 104 -12.45 11.68 8.42
N GLY A 105 -13.72 11.48 8.81
CA GLY A 105 -14.89 11.92 8.03
C GLY A 105 -15.40 10.96 6.96
N ALA A 106 -14.88 9.72 6.88
CA ALA A 106 -15.35 8.71 5.94
C ALA A 106 -15.41 7.30 6.57
N ALA A 107 -16.50 6.56 6.31
CA ALA A 107 -16.66 5.17 6.75
C ALA A 107 -15.83 4.23 5.85
N ARG A 108 -14.57 4.02 6.22
CA ARG A 108 -13.58 3.24 5.43
C ARG A 108 -13.17 1.91 6.06
N TRP A 109 -13.62 1.63 7.28
CA TRP A 109 -13.19 0.47 8.05
C TRP A 109 -14.38 -0.38 8.51
N LEU A 110 -14.30 -1.69 8.27
CA LEU A 110 -15.17 -2.68 8.89
C LEU A 110 -14.52 -3.16 10.18
N ARG A 111 -15.24 -3.11 11.30
CA ARG A 111 -14.75 -3.64 12.58
C ARG A 111 -15.39 -5.00 12.87
N PHE A 112 -14.57 -6.03 13.00
CA PHE A 112 -14.99 -7.37 13.40
C PHE A 112 -14.27 -7.76 14.69
N GLY A 113 -14.99 -7.86 15.81
CA GLY A 113 -14.45 -8.41 17.06
C GLY A 113 -13.15 -7.76 17.55
N GLY A 114 -12.96 -6.45 17.33
CA GLY A 114 -11.74 -5.72 17.71
C GLY A 114 -10.67 -5.60 16.63
N LEU A 115 -10.79 -6.31 15.51
CA LEU A 115 -9.93 -6.14 14.32
C LEU A 115 -10.58 -5.15 13.34
N SER A 116 -9.78 -4.21 12.82
CA SER A 116 -10.19 -3.33 11.74
C SER A 116 -9.75 -3.91 10.39
N PHE A 117 -10.70 -4.03 9.47
CA PHE A 117 -10.51 -4.49 8.10
C PHE A 117 -10.82 -3.36 7.13
N GLN A 118 -9.88 -3.03 6.24
CA GLN A 118 -10.05 -2.03 5.19
C GLN A 118 -10.33 -2.73 3.84
N PRO A 119 -11.57 -2.68 3.32
CA PRO A 119 -11.94 -3.33 2.06
C PRO A 119 -11.11 -2.87 0.85
N SER A 120 -10.71 -1.59 0.80
CA SER A 120 -9.96 -1.04 -0.33
C SER A 120 -8.56 -1.65 -0.50
N GLU A 121 -7.90 -2.02 0.59
CA GLU A 121 -6.59 -2.69 0.53
C GLU A 121 -6.72 -4.11 -0.04
N PHE A 122 -7.80 -4.82 0.33
CA PHE A 122 -8.11 -6.13 -0.23
C PHE A 122 -8.50 -6.05 -1.70
N ALA A 123 -9.29 -5.03 -2.06
CA ALA A 123 -9.68 -4.73 -3.43
C ALA A 123 -8.46 -4.50 -4.33
N ARG A 124 -7.44 -3.80 -3.85
CA ARG A 124 -6.17 -3.63 -4.57
C ARG A 124 -5.48 -4.96 -4.88
N LEU A 125 -5.37 -5.84 -3.90
CA LEU A 125 -4.77 -7.18 -4.09
C LEU A 125 -5.58 -8.02 -5.08
N ALA A 126 -6.91 -8.04 -4.94
CA ALA A 126 -7.80 -8.77 -5.84
C ALA A 126 -7.71 -8.24 -7.28
N LEU A 127 -7.62 -6.91 -7.44
CA LEU A 127 -7.46 -6.27 -8.74
C LEU A 127 -6.13 -6.67 -9.41
N VAL A 128 -5.02 -6.72 -8.67
CA VAL A 128 -3.73 -7.19 -9.22
C VAL A 128 -3.84 -8.60 -9.77
N ILE A 129 -4.42 -9.52 -9.00
CA ILE A 129 -4.58 -10.92 -9.42
C ILE A 129 -5.49 -11.02 -10.64
N PHE A 130 -6.59 -10.26 -10.67
CA PHE A 130 -7.48 -10.19 -11.83
C PHE A 130 -6.80 -9.65 -13.07
N LEU A 131 -6.07 -8.54 -12.97
CA LEU A 131 -5.34 -7.96 -14.08
C LEU A 131 -4.31 -8.94 -14.61
N ALA A 132 -3.53 -9.57 -13.74
CA ALA A 132 -2.55 -10.59 -14.14
C ALA A 132 -3.21 -11.76 -14.89
N TYR A 133 -4.31 -12.30 -14.37
CA TYR A 133 -5.05 -13.39 -15.01
C TYR A 133 -5.65 -12.99 -16.36
N SER A 134 -6.31 -11.84 -16.41
CA SER A 134 -6.99 -11.36 -17.61
C SER A 134 -6.01 -11.00 -18.72
N LEU A 135 -4.86 -10.40 -18.38
CA LEU A 135 -3.80 -10.08 -19.32
C LEU A 135 -3.15 -11.36 -19.86
N ASP A 136 -2.77 -12.30 -18.98
CA ASP A 136 -2.21 -13.59 -19.37
C ASP A 136 -3.13 -14.37 -20.31
N LYS A 137 -4.44 -14.45 -19.98
CA LYS A 137 -5.44 -15.18 -20.78
C LYS A 137 -5.66 -14.61 -22.19
N LYS A 138 -5.45 -13.30 -22.39
CA LYS A 138 -5.73 -12.63 -23.67
C LYS A 138 -4.54 -12.66 -24.63
N GLY A 139 -3.31 -12.79 -24.13
CA GLY A 139 -2.10 -12.93 -24.93
C GLY A 139 -2.00 -11.85 -26.04
N ASP A 140 -1.79 -12.28 -27.29
CA ASP A 140 -1.62 -11.37 -28.42
C ASP A 140 -2.84 -10.47 -28.74
N ARG A 141 -4.05 -10.88 -28.32
CA ARG A 141 -5.28 -10.09 -28.50
C ARG A 141 -5.35 -8.87 -27.59
N LEU A 142 -4.37 -8.66 -26.70
CA LEU A 142 -4.24 -7.44 -25.89
C LEU A 142 -4.04 -6.18 -26.72
N LYS A 143 -3.59 -6.33 -27.97
CA LYS A 143 -3.43 -5.20 -28.89
C LYS A 143 -4.77 -4.63 -29.37
N GLU A 144 -5.86 -5.40 -29.30
CA GLU A 144 -7.19 -4.95 -29.69
C GLU A 144 -7.85 -4.12 -28.59
N PHE A 145 -8.42 -2.96 -28.93
CA PHE A 145 -9.03 -2.06 -27.94
C PHE A 145 -10.17 -2.74 -27.16
N LYS A 146 -11.08 -3.41 -27.85
CA LYS A 146 -12.27 -4.04 -27.25
C LYS A 146 -11.93 -5.20 -26.32
N ILE A 147 -10.83 -5.92 -26.56
CA ILE A 147 -10.45 -7.12 -25.79
C ILE A 147 -9.39 -6.77 -24.74
N GLY A 148 -8.36 -6.05 -25.13
CA GLY A 148 -7.21 -5.70 -24.30
C GLY A 148 -7.43 -4.53 -23.35
N PHE A 149 -8.31 -3.59 -23.67
CA PHE A 149 -8.49 -2.38 -22.85
C PHE A 149 -9.83 -2.38 -22.11
N VAL A 150 -10.95 -2.47 -22.84
CA VAL A 150 -12.30 -2.26 -22.30
C VAL A 150 -12.63 -3.11 -21.05
N PRO A 151 -12.38 -4.43 -21.00
CA PRO A 151 -12.77 -5.23 -19.84
C PRO A 151 -12.04 -4.83 -18.55
N HIS A 152 -10.79 -4.39 -18.65
CA HIS A 152 -10.00 -3.97 -17.48
C HIS A 152 -10.50 -2.63 -16.94
N VAL A 153 -10.86 -1.70 -17.83
CA VAL A 153 -11.44 -0.41 -17.44
C VAL A 153 -12.84 -0.58 -16.85
N ILE A 154 -13.66 -1.50 -17.35
CA ILE A 154 -14.98 -1.78 -16.76
C ILE A 154 -14.81 -2.28 -15.32
N VAL A 155 -13.92 -3.24 -15.07
CA VAL A 155 -13.69 -3.74 -13.71
C VAL A 155 -13.17 -2.63 -12.81
N LEU A 156 -12.22 -1.82 -13.27
CA LEU A 156 -11.77 -0.66 -12.52
C LEU A 156 -12.91 0.31 -12.23
N ALA A 157 -13.76 0.62 -13.21
CA ALA A 157 -14.87 1.55 -13.05
C ALA A 157 -15.86 1.08 -11.98
N VAL A 158 -16.14 -0.22 -11.90
CA VAL A 158 -16.97 -0.80 -10.84
C VAL A 158 -16.32 -0.58 -9.47
N PHE A 159 -15.02 -0.84 -9.33
CA PHE A 159 -14.30 -0.63 -8.07
C PHE A 159 -14.29 0.85 -7.67
N VAL A 160 -13.97 1.72 -8.63
CA VAL A 160 -13.93 3.18 -8.44
C VAL A 160 -15.29 3.70 -8.02
N PHE A 161 -16.39 3.23 -8.65
CA PHE A 161 -17.74 3.61 -8.27
C PHE A 161 -18.04 3.29 -6.80
N CYS A 162 -17.72 2.07 -6.34
CA CYS A 162 -17.92 1.70 -4.93
C CYS A 162 -17.03 2.51 -3.96
N ILE A 163 -15.79 2.83 -4.36
CA ILE A 163 -14.83 3.54 -3.49
C ILE A 163 -15.13 5.05 -3.43
N ILE A 164 -15.64 5.65 -4.51
CA ILE A 164 -16.11 7.04 -4.49
C ILE A 164 -17.25 7.23 -3.49
N GLY A 165 -18.10 6.21 -3.31
CA GLY A 165 -19.13 6.18 -2.26
C GLY A 165 -18.57 6.20 -0.83
N GLN A 166 -17.28 5.87 -0.64
CA GLN A 166 -16.56 5.86 0.65
C GLN A 166 -15.66 7.10 0.86
N PRO A 167 -15.98 8.22 0.18
CA PRO A 167 -15.08 9.34 -0.14
C PRO A 167 -13.56 9.05 -0.12
N ASP A 168 -13.09 7.94 -0.69
CA ASP A 168 -11.66 7.57 -0.71
C ASP A 168 -11.02 7.73 -2.09
N TYR A 169 -10.81 8.99 -2.47
CA TYR A 169 -10.21 9.35 -3.75
C TYR A 169 -8.71 9.00 -3.84
N GLY A 170 -8.02 8.84 -2.71
CA GLY A 170 -6.61 8.44 -2.67
C GLY A 170 -6.42 7.05 -3.25
N THR A 171 -7.26 6.11 -2.78
CA THR A 171 -7.31 4.74 -3.29
C THR A 171 -7.71 4.70 -4.77
N VAL A 172 -8.70 5.49 -5.20
CA VAL A 172 -9.13 5.55 -6.62
C VAL A 172 -7.95 5.86 -7.55
N VAL A 173 -7.16 6.88 -7.21
CA VAL A 173 -5.99 7.28 -8.01
C VAL A 173 -4.95 6.17 -8.07
N ILE A 174 -4.70 5.48 -6.95
CA ILE A 174 -3.73 4.38 -6.90
C ILE A 174 -4.21 3.18 -7.72
N LEU A 175 -5.48 2.78 -7.60
CA LEU A 175 -6.02 1.66 -8.38
C LEU A 175 -6.02 1.96 -9.87
N ALA A 176 -6.32 3.21 -10.27
CA ALA A 176 -6.22 3.62 -11.65
C ALA A 176 -4.77 3.58 -12.15
N ALA A 177 -3.83 4.19 -11.44
CA ALA A 177 -2.41 4.17 -11.80
C ALA A 177 -1.86 2.74 -11.91
N LEU A 178 -2.23 1.86 -10.97
CA LEU A 178 -1.88 0.45 -10.97
C LEU A 178 -2.46 -0.30 -12.16
N THR A 179 -3.73 -0.05 -12.49
CA THR A 179 -4.38 -0.66 -13.66
C THR A 179 -3.68 -0.27 -14.96
N TRP A 180 -3.37 1.02 -15.13
CA TRP A 180 -2.63 1.50 -16.30
C TRP A 180 -1.23 0.91 -16.39
N LEU A 181 -0.50 0.86 -15.28
CA LEU A 181 0.83 0.28 -15.24
C LEU A 181 0.80 -1.21 -15.61
N MET A 182 -0.13 -1.99 -15.06
CA MET A 182 -0.25 -3.42 -15.40
C MET A 182 -0.68 -3.63 -16.85
N MET A 183 -1.59 -2.82 -17.39
CA MET A 183 -1.95 -2.89 -18.81
C MET A 183 -0.75 -2.53 -19.71
N PHE A 184 0.06 -1.54 -19.32
CA PHE A 184 1.29 -1.18 -20.02
C PHE A 184 2.30 -2.33 -20.02
N VAL A 185 2.56 -2.92 -18.85
CA VAL A 185 3.47 -4.08 -18.72
C VAL A 185 2.93 -5.31 -19.45
N GLY A 186 1.61 -5.50 -19.46
CA GLY A 186 0.93 -6.56 -20.21
C GLY A 186 0.98 -6.40 -21.73
N GLY A 187 1.47 -5.27 -22.26
CA GLY A 187 1.62 -5.07 -23.71
C GLY A 187 0.36 -4.53 -24.41
N VAL A 188 -0.56 -3.89 -23.68
CA VAL A 188 -1.64 -3.12 -24.29
C VAL A 188 -1.05 -1.95 -25.09
N ARG A 189 -1.57 -1.68 -26.29
CA ARG A 189 -1.04 -0.62 -27.17
C ARG A 189 -0.96 0.73 -26.44
N CYS A 190 0.23 1.34 -26.42
CA CYS A 190 0.47 2.65 -25.79
C CYS A 190 -0.52 3.71 -26.27
N LEU A 191 -0.89 3.70 -27.56
CA LEU A 191 -1.86 4.64 -28.12
C LEU A 191 -3.22 4.59 -27.39
N HIS A 192 -3.70 3.40 -27.03
CA HIS A 192 -4.95 3.24 -26.28
C HIS A 192 -4.80 3.75 -24.84
N LEU A 193 -3.64 3.48 -24.21
CA LEU A 193 -3.35 3.90 -22.84
C LEU A 193 -3.25 5.42 -22.72
N PHE A 194 -2.46 6.07 -23.58
CA PHE A 194 -2.28 7.52 -23.57
C PHE A 194 -3.53 8.25 -24.07
N GLY A 195 -4.19 7.74 -25.13
CA GLY A 195 -5.42 8.34 -25.64
C GLY A 195 -6.54 8.36 -24.60
N THR A 196 -6.71 7.28 -23.84
CA THR A 196 -7.75 7.20 -22.80
C THR A 196 -7.36 7.92 -21.51
N LEU A 197 -6.07 7.94 -21.14
CA LEU A 197 -5.58 8.74 -20.02
C LEU A 197 -5.87 10.23 -20.26
N LEU A 198 -5.61 10.72 -21.48
CA LEU A 198 -5.84 12.11 -21.83
C LEU A 198 -7.35 12.44 -21.95
N LEU A 199 -8.12 11.58 -22.63
CA LEU A 199 -9.53 11.87 -22.96
C LEU A 199 -10.53 11.56 -21.84
N LEU A 200 -10.26 10.56 -20.99
CA LEU A 200 -11.20 10.10 -19.98
C LEU A 200 -10.71 10.40 -18.56
N PHE A 201 -9.44 10.15 -18.27
CA PHE A 201 -8.93 10.26 -16.91
C PHE A 201 -8.74 11.72 -16.47
N LEU A 202 -8.18 12.58 -17.34
CA LEU A 202 -7.96 13.99 -16.99
C LEU A 202 -9.26 14.78 -16.70
N PRO A 203 -10.33 14.71 -17.53
CA PRO A 203 -11.57 15.42 -17.24
C PRO A 203 -12.25 14.93 -15.96
N VAL A 204 -12.26 13.61 -15.73
CA VAL A 204 -12.85 13.01 -14.52
C VAL A 204 -12.04 13.40 -13.28
N ALA A 205 -10.70 13.37 -13.36
CA ALA A 205 -9.84 13.82 -12.28
C ALA A 205 -10.05 15.32 -11.99
N TYR A 206 -10.12 16.17 -13.02
CA TYR A 206 -10.39 17.59 -12.86
C TYR A 206 -11.76 17.86 -12.22
N TRP A 207 -12.82 17.19 -12.70
CA TRP A 207 -14.15 17.29 -12.14
C TRP A 207 -14.18 16.84 -10.67
N LEU A 208 -13.54 15.72 -10.36
CA LEU A 208 -13.43 15.24 -8.98
C LEU A 208 -12.71 16.27 -8.10
N LEU A 209 -11.57 16.82 -8.52
CA LEU A 209 -10.82 17.79 -7.72
C LEU A 209 -11.61 19.07 -7.45
N THR A 210 -12.35 19.58 -8.44
CA THR A 210 -13.11 20.83 -8.33
C THR A 210 -14.47 20.70 -7.63
N SER A 211 -15.04 19.49 -7.58
CA SER A 211 -16.38 19.28 -7.03
C SER A 211 -16.49 19.37 -5.49
N SER A 212 -15.42 19.68 -4.76
CA SER A 212 -15.47 19.88 -3.30
C SER A 212 -14.46 20.92 -2.87
N GLN A 213 -14.93 21.92 -2.11
CA GLN A 213 -14.05 22.93 -1.51
C GLN A 213 -12.93 22.26 -0.71
N TYR A 214 -13.23 21.24 0.09
CA TYR A 214 -12.24 20.47 0.87
C TYR A 214 -11.09 19.86 0.04
N ARG A 215 -11.34 19.49 -1.22
CA ARG A 215 -10.29 18.93 -2.08
C ARG A 215 -9.41 20.01 -2.70
N MET A 216 -10.02 21.12 -3.11
CA MET A 216 -9.28 22.27 -3.61
C MET A 216 -8.38 22.84 -2.52
N SER A 217 -8.95 22.99 -1.34
CA SER A 217 -8.31 23.21 -0.04
C SER A 217 -6.99 22.42 0.12
N ARG A 218 -7.03 21.09 0.02
CA ARG A 218 -5.82 20.24 0.14
C ARG A 218 -4.76 20.54 -0.92
N ILE A 219 -5.15 20.93 -2.12
CA ILE A 219 -4.22 21.34 -3.19
C ILE A 219 -3.63 22.71 -2.87
N THR A 220 -4.45 23.68 -2.45
CA THR A 220 -3.98 25.03 -2.11
C THR A 220 -3.06 25.01 -0.88
N GLY A 221 -3.36 24.18 0.12
CA GLY A 221 -2.50 23.96 1.28
C GLY A 221 -1.20 23.22 0.93
N PHE A 222 -1.19 22.41 -0.13
CA PHE A 222 0.02 21.80 -0.66
C PHE A 222 0.88 22.78 -1.47
N LEU A 223 0.26 23.62 -2.30
CA LEU A 223 0.98 24.60 -3.13
C LEU A 223 1.55 25.75 -2.29
N ASN A 224 0.79 26.22 -1.30
CA ASN A 224 1.17 27.33 -0.42
C ASN A 224 0.98 26.97 1.06
N PRO A 225 1.72 25.98 1.60
CA PRO A 225 1.53 25.51 2.97
C PRO A 225 1.78 26.62 4.00
N TRP A 226 2.81 27.42 3.78
CA TRP A 226 3.21 28.54 4.66
C TRP A 226 2.22 29.70 4.68
N GLN A 227 1.33 29.81 3.68
CA GLN A 227 0.28 30.82 3.67
C GLN A 227 -0.91 30.44 4.57
N TYR A 228 -1.14 29.14 4.77
CA TYR A 228 -2.21 28.60 5.60
C TYR A 228 -1.69 27.69 6.71
N PRO A 229 -0.78 28.17 7.58
CA PRO A 229 -0.05 27.34 8.53
C PRO A 229 -0.94 26.76 9.63
N ALA A 230 -2.01 27.45 10.03
CA ALA A 230 -2.95 26.98 11.05
C ALA A 230 -4.09 26.10 10.50
N GLY A 231 -4.15 25.91 9.18
CA GLY A 231 -5.23 25.15 8.53
C GLY A 231 -4.68 24.06 7.62
N GLU A 232 -4.68 24.34 6.33
CA GLU A 232 -4.48 23.35 5.26
C GLU A 232 -3.03 22.90 5.13
N GLY A 233 -2.10 23.82 5.39
CA GLY A 233 -0.67 23.56 5.38
C GLY A 233 -0.15 22.93 6.67
N TYR A 234 -0.95 22.90 7.74
CA TYR A 234 -0.53 22.51 9.09
C TYR A 234 0.18 21.15 9.10
N GLN A 235 -0.45 20.14 8.51
CA GLN A 235 0.09 18.77 8.47
C GLN A 235 1.44 18.70 7.73
N ILE A 236 1.57 19.41 6.60
CA ILE A 236 2.79 19.40 5.78
C ILE A 236 3.90 20.16 6.49
N ILE A 237 3.62 21.33 7.05
CA ILE A 237 4.61 22.15 7.76
C ILE A 237 5.16 21.41 8.96
N HIS A 238 4.30 20.81 9.79
CA HIS A 238 4.75 20.03 10.94
C HIS A 238 5.53 18.78 10.53
N SER A 239 5.15 18.14 9.42
CA SER A 239 5.94 17.05 8.81
C SER A 239 7.35 17.51 8.41
N LEU A 240 7.47 18.65 7.74
CA LEU A 240 8.76 19.22 7.33
C LEU A 240 9.61 19.68 8.53
N MET A 241 8.99 20.25 9.56
CA MET A 241 9.67 20.62 10.81
C MET A 241 10.20 19.38 11.56
N ALA A 242 9.48 18.24 11.51
CA ALA A 242 9.95 16.98 12.07
C ALA A 242 11.26 16.51 11.40
N PHE A 243 11.34 16.56 10.06
CA PHE A 243 12.59 16.29 9.35
C PHE A 243 13.69 17.30 9.68
N GLY A 244 13.34 18.59 9.80
CA GLY A 244 14.30 19.65 10.13
C GLY A 244 14.91 19.50 11.51
N THR A 245 14.11 19.13 12.50
CA THR A 245 14.56 18.94 13.90
C THR A 245 15.40 17.69 14.10
N GLY A 246 15.17 16.63 13.33
CA GLY A 246 15.96 15.40 13.42
C GLY A 246 17.42 15.53 12.97
N GLY A 247 17.75 16.53 12.13
CA GLY A 247 19.13 16.72 11.65
C GLY A 247 19.72 15.44 11.00
N LEU A 248 21.02 15.20 11.18
CA LEU A 248 21.68 14.02 10.61
C LEU A 248 21.46 12.72 11.40
N TRP A 249 21.44 12.83 12.74
CA TRP A 249 21.51 11.68 13.66
C TRP A 249 20.21 11.41 14.42
N GLY A 250 19.23 12.30 14.33
CA GLY A 250 17.97 12.22 15.06
C GLY A 250 18.03 12.85 16.43
N ALA A 251 16.86 13.18 16.96
CA ALA A 251 16.67 13.65 18.33
C ALA A 251 16.78 12.51 19.37
N GLY A 252 16.73 11.25 18.93
CA GLY A 252 16.69 10.06 19.78
C GLY A 252 15.29 9.44 19.86
N ILE A 253 15.25 8.11 20.02
CA ILE A 253 13.99 7.35 20.09
C ILE A 253 13.16 7.86 21.26
N GLY A 254 11.89 8.12 21.02
CA GLY A 254 10.98 8.58 22.06
C GLY A 254 11.04 10.09 22.32
N GLN A 255 12.04 10.81 21.80
CA GLN A 255 12.28 12.24 22.06
C GLN A 255 11.68 13.18 21.01
N GLY A 256 10.94 12.65 20.02
CA GLY A 256 10.29 13.49 19.00
C GLY A 256 9.30 14.48 19.64
N TYR A 257 9.41 15.76 19.28
CA TYR A 257 8.54 16.83 19.74
C TYR A 257 7.25 16.87 18.94
N GLN A 258 7.32 16.63 17.62
CA GLN A 258 6.19 16.82 16.72
C GLN A 258 5.07 15.77 16.87
N LYS A 259 5.38 14.62 17.47
CA LYS A 259 4.39 13.60 17.83
C LYS A 259 3.50 13.97 19.02
N LEU A 260 3.88 14.98 19.82
CA LEU A 260 3.13 15.47 20.97
C LEU A 260 1.98 16.38 20.53
N PHE A 261 1.01 15.82 19.81
CA PHE A 261 -0.24 16.48 19.37
C PHE A 261 -0.10 17.51 18.22
N TYR A 262 1.12 17.78 17.74
CA TYR A 262 1.37 18.72 16.63
C TYR A 262 1.16 18.09 15.24
N LEU A 263 1.38 16.78 15.08
CA LEU A 263 0.92 16.06 13.89
C LEU A 263 -0.38 15.28 14.18
N PRO A 264 -1.45 15.51 13.41
CA PRO A 264 -2.61 14.63 13.43
C PRO A 264 -2.28 13.28 12.74
N GLU A 265 -2.77 12.19 13.33
CA GLU A 265 -2.51 10.80 12.90
C GLU A 265 -1.03 10.44 12.63
N PRO A 266 -0.13 10.74 13.60
CA PRO A 266 1.32 10.60 13.44
C PRO A 266 1.74 9.14 13.22
N HIS A 267 1.00 8.20 13.80
CA HIS A 267 1.27 6.77 13.77
C HIS A 267 0.80 6.07 12.49
N THR A 268 -0.04 6.69 11.66
CA THR A 268 -0.52 6.12 10.39
C THR A 268 0.12 6.80 9.19
N ASP A 269 -0.17 8.08 8.95
CA ASP A 269 0.07 8.72 7.65
C ASP A 269 1.42 9.45 7.62
N PHE A 270 1.90 9.89 8.79
CA PHE A 270 3.12 10.68 8.95
C PHE A 270 4.21 9.98 9.78
N ILE A 271 4.15 8.64 9.89
CA ILE A 271 5.14 7.88 10.67
C ILE A 271 6.56 8.10 10.15
N PHE A 272 6.70 8.30 8.83
CA PHE A 272 7.98 8.57 8.19
C PHE A 272 8.62 9.88 8.65
N SER A 273 7.81 10.90 8.94
CA SER A 273 8.27 12.19 9.46
C SER A 273 8.82 12.07 10.88
N ILE A 274 8.19 11.23 11.70
CA ILE A 274 8.64 10.95 13.08
C ILE A 274 9.92 10.14 13.05
N ILE A 275 10.04 9.21 12.11
CA ILE A 275 11.32 8.51 11.89
C ILE A 275 12.41 9.51 11.50
N GLY A 276 12.09 10.48 10.64
CA GLY A 276 12.99 11.58 10.31
C GLY A 276 13.41 12.40 11.53
N GLU A 277 12.49 12.67 12.45
CA GLU A 277 12.78 13.39 13.69
C GLU A 277 13.62 12.57 14.68
N GLU A 278 13.26 11.31 14.92
CA GLU A 278 13.88 10.50 15.98
C GLU A 278 15.20 9.83 15.55
N PHE A 279 15.31 9.41 14.28
CA PHE A 279 16.51 8.76 13.73
C PHE A 279 17.31 9.63 12.75
N GLY A 280 16.82 10.82 12.43
CA GLY A 280 17.50 11.76 11.53
C GLY A 280 17.57 11.28 10.08
N LEU A 281 18.39 11.99 9.30
CA LEU A 281 18.64 11.65 7.90
C LEU A 281 19.16 10.22 7.71
N MET A 282 20.01 9.73 8.60
CA MET A 282 20.58 8.38 8.48
C MET A 282 19.51 7.29 8.60
N GLY A 283 18.59 7.40 9.55
CA GLY A 283 17.47 6.45 9.66
C GLY A 283 16.56 6.47 8.44
N VAL A 284 16.25 7.66 7.94
CA VAL A 284 15.46 7.86 6.71
C VAL A 284 16.11 7.19 5.52
N LEU A 285 17.42 7.39 5.32
CA LEU A 285 18.18 6.78 4.22
C LEU A 285 18.18 5.25 4.31
N VAL A 286 18.39 4.69 5.50
CA VAL A 286 18.34 3.23 5.72
C VAL A 286 16.97 2.67 5.30
N ILE A 287 15.88 3.33 5.69
CA ILE A 287 14.52 2.90 5.34
C ILE A 287 14.28 2.98 3.82
N ILE A 288 14.70 4.07 3.17
CA ILE A 288 14.60 4.21 1.72
C ILE A 288 15.38 3.09 1.02
N MET A 289 16.60 2.78 1.48
CA MET A 289 17.41 1.70 0.92
C MET A 289 16.74 0.32 1.09
N LEU A 290 16.11 0.04 2.24
CA LEU A 290 15.38 -1.20 2.48
C LEU A 290 14.18 -1.35 1.54
N TYR A 291 13.38 -0.28 1.36
CA TYR A 291 12.28 -0.31 0.39
C TYR A 291 12.78 -0.46 -1.04
N ALA A 292 13.80 0.30 -1.44
CA ALA A 292 14.41 0.17 -2.76
C ALA A 292 14.88 -1.26 -3.02
N TRP A 293 15.50 -1.89 -2.03
CA TRP A 293 15.93 -3.29 -2.12
C TRP A 293 14.76 -4.26 -2.27
N ILE A 294 13.68 -4.10 -1.49
CA ILE A 294 12.44 -4.91 -1.61
C ILE A 294 11.86 -4.77 -3.02
N LEU A 295 11.75 -3.55 -3.55
CA LEU A 295 11.20 -3.30 -4.88
C LEU A 295 12.08 -3.90 -5.98
N LEU A 296 13.41 -3.75 -5.90
CA LEU A 296 14.35 -4.36 -6.84
C LEU A 296 14.28 -5.89 -6.83
N LYS A 297 14.12 -6.48 -5.64
CA LYS A 297 13.91 -7.93 -5.48
C LYS A 297 12.57 -8.37 -6.08
N GLY A 298 11.50 -7.63 -5.85
CA GLY A 298 10.19 -7.88 -6.47
C GLY A 298 10.23 -7.86 -8.00
N ILE A 299 10.87 -6.83 -8.58
CA ILE A 299 11.09 -6.74 -10.04
C ILE A 299 11.94 -7.91 -10.54
N ARG A 300 13.00 -8.29 -9.80
CA ARG A 300 13.84 -9.44 -10.15
C ARG A 300 13.04 -10.75 -10.11
N ILE A 301 12.12 -10.92 -9.16
CA ILE A 301 11.22 -12.08 -9.10
C ILE A 301 10.30 -12.09 -10.31
N ALA A 302 9.68 -10.95 -10.64
CA ALA A 302 8.80 -10.84 -11.80
C ALA A 302 9.49 -11.18 -13.13
N ARG A 303 10.71 -10.67 -13.34
CA ARG A 303 11.49 -10.92 -14.57
C ARG A 303 11.90 -12.38 -14.74
N ASN A 304 12.09 -13.10 -13.64
CA ASN A 304 12.54 -14.50 -13.64
C ASN A 304 11.42 -15.48 -13.26
N ALA A 305 10.15 -15.03 -13.30
CA ALA A 305 9.02 -15.90 -13.00
C ALA A 305 8.89 -16.99 -14.09
N PRO A 306 8.44 -18.20 -13.74
CA PRO A 306 8.38 -19.33 -14.67
C PRO A 306 7.29 -19.17 -15.76
N ASP A 307 6.27 -18.34 -15.51
CA ASP A 307 5.17 -18.08 -16.44
C ASP A 307 4.70 -16.62 -16.39
N THR A 308 4.00 -16.19 -17.44
CA THR A 308 3.53 -14.82 -17.63
C THR A 308 2.57 -14.37 -16.52
N PHE A 309 1.67 -15.24 -16.05
CA PHE A 309 0.79 -14.91 -14.92
C PHE A 309 1.60 -14.66 -13.63
N GLY A 310 2.55 -15.53 -13.30
CA GLY A 310 3.47 -15.32 -12.17
C GLY A 310 4.25 -14.01 -12.29
N SER A 311 4.75 -13.69 -13.48
CA SER A 311 5.45 -12.42 -13.77
C SER A 311 4.54 -11.21 -13.54
N LEU A 312 3.31 -11.24 -14.05
CA LEU A 312 2.33 -10.16 -13.94
C LEU A 312 1.81 -9.97 -12.50
N VAL A 313 1.61 -11.05 -11.75
CA VAL A 313 1.28 -10.95 -10.31
C VAL A 313 2.44 -10.32 -9.56
N ALA A 314 3.67 -10.77 -9.79
CA ALA A 314 4.84 -10.25 -9.08
C ALA A 314 5.09 -8.76 -9.37
N ILE A 315 5.01 -8.33 -10.63
CA ILE A 315 5.15 -6.91 -10.98
C ILE A 315 4.00 -6.07 -10.42
N GLY A 316 2.75 -6.58 -10.47
CA GLY A 316 1.59 -5.88 -9.94
C GLY A 316 1.64 -5.67 -8.42
N LEU A 317 2.02 -6.70 -7.66
CA LEU A 317 2.19 -6.60 -6.20
C LEU A 317 3.35 -5.67 -5.84
N THR A 318 4.47 -5.78 -6.55
CA THR A 318 5.64 -4.91 -6.34
C THR A 318 5.30 -3.45 -6.64
N ALA A 319 4.59 -3.20 -7.75
CA ALA A 319 4.16 -1.86 -8.12
C ALA A 319 3.13 -1.28 -7.16
N ALA A 320 2.17 -2.08 -6.68
CA ALA A 320 1.18 -1.64 -5.70
C ALA A 320 1.87 -1.16 -4.40
N MET A 321 2.81 -1.95 -3.86
CA MET A 321 3.64 -1.51 -2.72
C MET A 321 4.46 -0.28 -3.05
N GLY A 322 5.15 -0.26 -4.20
CA GLY A 322 5.99 0.87 -4.62
C GLY A 322 5.22 2.18 -4.73
N MET A 323 4.02 2.16 -5.32
CA MET A 323 3.14 3.33 -5.39
C MET A 323 2.72 3.80 -4.00
N GLN A 324 2.36 2.88 -3.10
CA GLN A 324 1.99 3.23 -1.73
C GLN A 324 3.17 3.88 -0.98
N ILE A 325 4.38 3.33 -1.11
CA ILE A 325 5.61 3.87 -0.51
C ILE A 325 5.91 5.27 -1.06
N CYS A 326 5.95 5.43 -2.39
CA CYS A 326 6.26 6.71 -3.02
C CYS A 326 5.22 7.79 -2.69
N VAL A 327 3.93 7.44 -2.67
CA VAL A 327 2.88 8.40 -2.33
C VAL A 327 2.97 8.81 -0.87
N ASN A 328 3.11 7.87 0.07
CA ASN A 328 3.23 8.21 1.50
C ASN A 328 4.48 9.08 1.76
N MET A 329 5.66 8.65 1.31
CA MET A 329 6.89 9.42 1.48
C MET A 329 6.81 10.79 0.79
N GLY A 330 6.25 10.84 -0.42
CA GLY A 330 6.04 12.10 -1.15
C GLY A 330 5.12 13.07 -0.40
N VAL A 331 4.08 12.58 0.27
CA VAL A 331 3.22 13.41 1.12
C VAL A 331 3.99 13.98 2.32
N THR A 332 4.73 13.13 3.03
CA THR A 332 5.48 13.55 4.21
C THR A 332 6.60 14.54 3.90
N LEU A 333 7.21 14.44 2.71
CA LEU A 333 8.25 15.36 2.24
C LEU A 333 7.68 16.63 1.58
N GLY A 334 6.34 16.80 1.54
CA GLY A 334 5.72 17.95 0.88
C GLY A 334 5.89 17.97 -0.63
N LEU A 335 6.10 16.80 -1.26
CA LEU A 335 6.17 16.62 -2.72
C LEU A 335 4.82 16.25 -3.34
N LEU A 336 3.88 15.75 -2.52
CA LEU A 336 2.51 15.39 -2.93
C LEU A 336 1.48 15.93 -1.93
N PRO A 337 0.24 16.20 -2.37
CA PRO A 337 -0.82 16.66 -1.49
C PRO A 337 -1.22 15.58 -0.49
N THR A 338 -1.56 16.01 0.73
CA THR A 338 -1.83 15.14 1.88
C THR A 338 -2.94 14.13 1.63
N LYS A 339 -2.64 12.86 1.92
CA LYS A 339 -3.56 11.70 1.77
C LYS A 339 -3.38 10.73 2.93
N GLY A 340 -4.45 10.06 3.31
CA GLY A 340 -4.46 9.04 4.35
C GLY A 340 -4.10 7.66 3.82
N LEU A 341 -2.83 7.46 3.48
CA LEU A 341 -2.30 6.18 3.01
C LEU A 341 -1.20 5.74 3.94
N THR A 342 -1.30 4.51 4.41
CA THR A 342 -0.30 3.91 5.29
C THR A 342 0.99 3.61 4.53
N LEU A 343 2.13 3.69 5.21
CA LEU A 343 3.42 3.22 4.72
C LEU A 343 3.53 1.71 4.97
N PRO A 344 3.74 0.85 3.94
CA PRO A 344 3.76 -0.60 4.10
C PRO A 344 4.77 -1.05 5.17
N PHE A 345 4.41 -2.01 6.02
CA PHE A 345 5.25 -2.56 7.11
C PHE A 345 5.56 -1.62 8.30
N LEU A 346 5.68 -0.30 8.08
CA LEU A 346 6.01 0.67 9.13
C LEU A 346 4.78 1.23 9.84
N SER A 347 3.81 1.76 9.08
CA SER A 347 2.68 2.48 9.64
C SER A 347 1.73 1.59 10.44
N TYR A 348 1.03 2.20 11.39
CA TYR A 348 -0.11 1.57 12.04
C TYR A 348 -1.23 1.36 11.01
N GLY A 349 -1.64 0.11 10.84
CA GLY A 349 -2.60 -0.26 9.80
C GLY A 349 -2.71 -1.75 9.67
N GLY A 350 -3.53 -2.38 10.52
CA GLY A 350 -3.59 -3.84 10.64
C GLY A 350 -3.86 -4.57 9.32
N THR A 351 -4.84 -4.11 8.55
CA THR A 351 -5.16 -4.70 7.23
C THR A 351 -4.04 -4.50 6.22
N SER A 352 -3.47 -3.30 6.16
CA SER A 352 -2.40 -2.98 5.21
C SER A 352 -1.13 -3.80 5.52
N LEU A 353 -0.77 -3.94 6.80
CA LEU A 353 0.34 -4.79 7.25
C LEU A 353 0.10 -6.25 6.83
N LEU A 354 -1.07 -6.81 7.14
CA LEU A 354 -1.43 -8.18 6.80
C LEU A 354 -1.36 -8.43 5.29
N LEU A 355 -1.98 -7.57 4.48
CA LEU A 355 -2.06 -7.77 3.03
C LEU A 355 -0.72 -7.52 2.33
N ASN A 356 0.10 -6.59 2.82
CA ASN A 356 1.46 -6.39 2.30
C ASN A 356 2.36 -7.58 2.66
N MET A 357 2.25 -8.14 3.88
CA MET A 357 2.97 -9.36 4.27
C MET A 357 2.50 -10.58 3.47
N ALA A 358 1.19 -10.72 3.23
CA ALA A 358 0.65 -11.75 2.35
C ALA A 358 1.17 -11.59 0.90
N SER A 359 1.25 -10.36 0.39
CA SER A 359 1.80 -10.04 -0.93
C SER A 359 3.28 -10.45 -1.04
N VAL A 360 4.08 -10.22 0.00
CA VAL A 360 5.47 -10.71 0.08
C VAL A 360 5.49 -12.25 0.11
N GLY A 361 4.57 -12.89 0.82
CA GLY A 361 4.40 -14.35 0.79
C GLY A 361 4.19 -14.88 -0.63
N ILE A 362 3.30 -14.26 -1.40
CA ILE A 362 3.06 -14.60 -2.82
C ILE A 362 4.32 -14.38 -3.67
N LEU A 363 5.04 -13.26 -3.48
CA LEU A 363 6.31 -13.01 -4.18
C LEU A 363 7.36 -14.09 -3.86
N LEU A 364 7.47 -14.50 -2.59
CA LEU A 364 8.36 -15.58 -2.18
C LEU A 364 7.96 -16.93 -2.79
N ASN A 365 6.65 -17.22 -2.90
CA ASN A 365 6.16 -18.43 -3.57
C ASN A 365 6.56 -18.45 -5.06
N ILE A 366 6.33 -17.35 -5.79
CA ILE A 366 6.70 -17.22 -7.21
C ILE A 366 8.23 -17.34 -7.37
N GLY A 367 8.99 -16.68 -6.50
CA GLY A 367 10.46 -16.75 -6.51
C GLY A 367 11.01 -18.14 -6.17
N ALA A 368 10.31 -18.93 -5.35
CA ALA A 368 10.67 -20.30 -5.02
C ALA A 368 10.31 -21.28 -6.15
N ALA A 369 9.16 -21.08 -6.81
CA ALA A 369 8.72 -21.88 -7.97
C ALA A 369 9.65 -21.79 -9.18
N ARG A 370 10.59 -20.84 -9.19
CA ARG A 370 11.72 -20.78 -10.14
C ARG A 370 12.76 -21.89 -9.89
N ARG A 371 13.00 -22.25 -8.63
CA ARG A 371 14.11 -23.11 -8.20
C ARG A 371 13.74 -24.60 -8.18
N ALA A 372 12.44 -24.89 -8.27
CA ALA A 372 11.88 -26.23 -8.45
C ALA A 372 11.66 -26.46 -9.94
#